data_AF-A0A4R4IIT2-F1
#
_entry.id   AF-A0A4R4IIT2-F1
#
_cell.length_a   1.000
_cell.length_b   1.000
_cell.length_c   1.000
_cell.angle_alpha   90.00
_cell.angle_beta   90.00
_cell.angle_gamma   90.00
#
_symmetry.space_group_name_H-M   'P 1'
#
loop_
_entity.id
_entity.type
_entity.pdbx_description
1 polymer ?
#
loop_
_entity_poly.entity_id
_entity_poly.type
_entity_poly.pdbx_seq_one_letter_code
_entity_poly.pdbx_strand_id
1 'polypeptide(L)'
;ARPYAGDTYGFHWPLLAGTEVAIAFEGGDPDRPYIAHALHDSKHPDHVTLYNYKRNVLRTPANNKLRMDDERGREHIKLSTEYGGKSQLNLGHLVDSQRPHPDKRGEGFELRTDDWGAIRAGKGLFISADKQANAGGDVLAMQAAISQLQQAQALTEALRGAAETAKAELADLQQQKTLLSDTLTELR
;
A
#
# COMPACT_ATOMS: atom_id res chain seq x y z
N ALA A 1 20.59 9.70 29.15
CA ALA A 1 20.21 8.32 28.81
C ALA A 1 19.47 8.29 27.47
N ARG A 2 19.59 7.20 26.71
CA ARG A 2 18.75 6.92 25.53
C ARG A 2 17.84 5.74 25.87
N PRO A 3 16.62 5.65 25.31
CA PRO A 3 15.75 4.48 25.53
C PRO A 3 16.42 3.16 25.12
N TYR A 4 17.28 3.21 24.10
CA TYR A 4 18.09 2.09 23.64
C TYR A 4 19.34 2.62 22.95
N ALA A 5 20.53 2.08 23.24
CA ALA A 5 21.80 2.54 22.66
C ALA A 5 22.86 1.43 22.61
N GLY A 6 23.76 1.57 21.65
CA GLY A 6 24.94 0.73 21.40
C GLY A 6 25.81 1.41 20.34
N ASP A 7 26.98 0.83 20.05
CA ASP A 7 27.94 1.40 19.10
C ASP A 7 27.40 1.41 17.65
N THR A 8 26.64 0.37 17.29
CA THR A 8 26.10 0.16 15.93
C THR A 8 24.56 0.08 15.89
N TYR A 9 23.87 0.32 17.02
CA TYR A 9 22.43 0.19 17.15
C TYR A 9 21.86 1.15 18.21
N GLY A 10 20.57 1.49 18.13
CA GLY A 10 19.91 2.29 19.15
C GLY A 10 18.75 3.14 18.66
N PHE A 11 18.23 3.98 19.55
CA PHE A 11 17.12 4.88 19.33
C PHE A 11 17.60 6.34 19.35
N HIS A 12 17.90 6.88 18.17
CA HIS A 12 18.63 8.14 18.01
C HIS A 12 17.71 9.26 17.50
N TRP A 13 17.03 9.93 18.42
CA TRP A 13 16.31 11.18 18.14
C TRP A 13 17.09 12.37 18.71
N PRO A 14 17.75 13.19 17.89
CA PRO A 14 18.54 14.30 18.41
C PRO A 14 17.65 15.30 19.14
N LEU A 15 18.12 15.78 20.29
CA LEU A 15 17.54 16.96 20.91
C LEU A 15 17.93 18.17 20.07
N LEU A 16 16.99 19.07 19.86
CA LEU A 16 17.25 20.31 19.16
C LEU A 16 17.64 21.40 20.15
N ALA A 17 18.36 22.40 19.67
CA ALA A 17 18.63 23.60 20.46
C ALA A 17 17.30 24.18 20.97
N GLY A 18 17.26 24.50 22.26
CA GLY A 18 16.05 25.00 22.94
C GLY A 18 15.09 23.93 23.45
N THR A 19 15.37 22.62 23.24
CA THR A 19 14.59 21.57 23.90
C THR A 19 14.83 21.59 25.40
N GLU A 20 13.76 21.73 26.18
CA GLU A 20 13.81 21.66 27.64
C GLU A 20 14.04 20.21 28.10
N VAL A 21 14.94 20.05 29.07
CA VAL A 21 15.34 18.74 29.58
C VAL A 21 15.45 18.73 31.10
N ALA A 22 15.12 17.59 31.70
CA ALA A 22 15.43 17.30 33.09
C ALA A 22 16.86 16.72 33.17
N ILE A 23 17.71 17.36 33.98
CA ILE A 23 19.06 16.87 34.30
C ILE A 23 19.00 16.05 35.59
N ALA A 24 19.59 14.86 35.55
CA ALA A 24 19.83 14.02 36.71
C ALA A 24 21.33 13.80 36.87
N PHE A 25 21.72 13.29 38.04
CA PHE A 25 23.11 13.15 38.45
C PHE A 25 23.38 11.71 38.85
N GLU A 26 24.45 11.12 38.30
CA GLU A 26 24.78 9.72 38.56
C GLU A 26 25.10 9.51 40.04
N GLY A 27 24.32 8.68 40.73
CA GLY A 27 24.47 8.48 42.17
C GLY A 27 24.26 9.76 43.02
N GLY A 28 23.66 10.81 42.45
CA GLY A 28 23.53 12.11 43.10
C GLY A 28 24.78 12.98 43.04
N ASP A 29 25.82 12.58 42.31
CA ASP A 29 27.06 13.32 42.12
C ASP A 29 26.87 14.52 41.17
N PRO A 30 26.91 15.78 41.66
CA PRO A 30 26.71 16.98 40.85
C PRO A 30 27.69 17.11 39.68
N ASP A 31 28.87 16.47 39.77
CA ASP A 31 29.89 16.52 38.72
C ASP A 31 29.64 15.52 37.58
N ARG A 32 28.62 14.66 37.70
CA ARG A 32 28.25 13.64 36.70
C ARG A 32 26.80 13.81 36.20
N PRO A 33 26.47 14.94 35.56
CA PRO A 33 25.14 15.18 35.03
C PRO A 33 24.86 14.33 33.78
N TYR A 34 23.59 13.95 33.60
CA TYR A 34 23.08 13.40 32.36
C TYR A 34 21.64 13.84 32.11
N ILE A 35 21.24 13.87 30.84
CA ILE A 35 19.86 14.16 30.44
C ILE A 35 18.98 12.94 30.75
N ALA A 36 18.00 13.11 31.63
CA ALA A 36 17.06 12.06 32.02
C ALA A 36 15.82 12.02 31.13
N HIS A 37 15.20 13.18 30.89
CA HIS A 37 13.96 13.31 30.11
C HIS A 37 13.94 14.61 29.31
N ALA A 38 13.21 14.62 28.19
CA ALA A 38 12.78 15.85 27.54
C ALA A 38 11.40 16.25 28.09
N LEU A 39 11.18 17.55 28.24
CA LEU A 39 9.96 18.11 28.81
C LEU A 39 9.18 18.89 27.76
N HIS A 40 7.85 18.94 27.92
CA HIS A 40 6.97 19.83 27.18
C HIS A 40 6.50 20.96 28.11
N ASP A 41 6.31 22.15 27.56
CA ASP A 41 5.85 23.33 28.28
C ASP A 41 4.73 24.04 27.49
N SER A 42 4.31 25.23 27.95
CA SER A 42 3.28 26.00 27.27
C SER A 42 3.71 26.54 25.90
N LYS A 43 5.02 26.63 25.64
CA LYS A 43 5.59 27.07 24.36
C LYS A 43 5.85 25.91 23.40
N HIS A 44 6.08 24.71 23.92
CA HIS A 44 6.35 23.47 23.22
C HIS A 44 5.36 22.39 23.68
N PRO A 45 4.06 22.54 23.37
CA PRO A 45 3.04 21.62 23.85
C PRO A 45 3.14 20.24 23.21
N ASP A 46 2.61 19.23 23.92
CA ASP A 46 2.43 17.90 23.38
C ASP A 46 1.50 17.91 22.15
N HIS A 47 1.74 17.02 21.20
CA HIS A 47 0.91 16.82 20.03
C HIS A 47 -0.38 16.05 20.33
N VAL A 48 -0.38 15.29 21.43
CA VAL A 48 -1.54 14.61 21.98
C VAL A 48 -2.11 15.47 23.11
N THR A 49 -3.40 15.75 23.01
CA THR A 49 -4.16 16.68 23.84
C THR A 49 -5.51 16.05 24.16
N LEU A 50 -6.31 16.71 25.01
CA LEU A 50 -7.66 16.26 25.33
C LEU A 50 -8.58 16.10 24.10
N TYR A 51 -8.35 16.86 23.02
CA TYR A 51 -9.17 16.78 21.81
C TYR A 51 -8.82 15.61 20.89
N ASN A 52 -7.69 14.93 21.13
CA ASN A 52 -7.18 13.85 20.30
C ASN A 52 -6.46 12.76 21.12
N TYR A 53 -6.93 12.53 22.34
CA TYR A 53 -6.30 11.70 23.38
C TYR A 53 -6.15 10.21 23.01
N LYS A 54 -6.83 9.73 21.96
CA LYS A 54 -6.67 8.36 21.43
C LYS A 54 -5.58 8.26 20.35
N ARG A 55 -4.84 9.33 20.09
CA ARG A 55 -3.75 9.35 19.12
C ARG A 55 -2.42 9.05 19.77
N ASN A 56 -1.64 8.23 19.09
CA ASN A 56 -0.24 7.98 19.33
C ASN A 56 0.54 8.54 18.14
N VAL A 57 1.53 9.41 18.37
CA VAL A 57 2.22 10.11 17.29
C VAL A 57 3.73 10.14 17.54
N LEU A 58 4.49 9.61 16.59
CA LEU A 58 5.91 9.90 16.43
C LEU A 58 6.04 10.96 15.33
N ARG A 59 6.59 12.14 15.66
CA ARG A 59 6.69 13.26 14.72
C ARG A 59 8.04 13.95 14.81
N THR A 60 8.62 14.20 13.65
CA THR A 60 9.86 14.99 13.50
C THR A 60 9.54 16.47 13.25
N PRO A 61 10.52 17.37 13.40
CA PRO A 61 10.34 18.81 13.13
C PRO A 61 9.85 19.11 11.71
N ALA A 62 10.33 18.37 10.71
CA ALA A 62 9.89 18.47 9.31
C ALA A 62 8.51 17.83 9.05
N ASN A 63 7.78 17.46 10.11
CA ASN A 63 6.46 16.82 10.05
C ASN A 63 6.45 15.42 9.38
N ASN A 64 7.61 14.76 9.28
CA ASN A 64 7.62 13.30 9.06
C ASN A 64 6.98 12.63 10.27
N LYS A 65 6.07 11.70 10.03
CA LYS A 65 5.14 11.23 11.05
C LYS A 65 4.75 9.78 10.89
N LEU A 66 4.75 9.07 12.00
CA LEU A 66 4.00 7.83 12.19
C LEU A 66 2.90 8.13 13.22
N ARG A 67 1.63 8.02 12.81
CA ARG A 67 0.46 8.24 13.66
C ARG A 67 -0.38 6.98 13.71
N MET A 68 -0.83 6.60 14.90
CA MET A 68 -1.83 5.58 15.14
C MET A 68 -2.98 6.22 15.91
N ASP A 69 -4.23 5.97 15.52
CA ASP A 69 -5.41 6.47 16.22
C ASP A 69 -6.23 5.25 16.70
N ASP A 70 -6.50 5.19 17.99
CA ASP A 70 -7.15 4.05 18.68
C ASP A 70 -8.65 4.29 18.93
N GLU A 71 -9.26 5.29 18.29
CA GLU A 71 -10.72 5.44 18.30
C GLU A 71 -11.39 4.17 17.76
N ARG A 72 -12.18 3.51 18.63
CA ARG A 72 -12.75 2.18 18.32
C ARG A 72 -13.71 2.24 17.15
N GLY A 73 -13.52 1.37 16.17
CA GLY A 73 -14.26 1.36 14.90
C GLY A 73 -13.85 2.45 13.91
N ARG A 74 -12.84 3.27 14.24
CA ARG A 74 -12.24 4.31 13.39
C ARG A 74 -10.71 4.28 13.47
N GLU A 75 -10.16 3.11 13.76
CA GLU A 75 -8.72 2.91 13.92
C GLU A 75 -8.02 3.15 12.60
N HIS A 76 -6.88 3.82 12.66
CA HIS A 76 -6.06 4.02 11.46
C HIS A 76 -4.58 4.25 11.79
N ILE A 77 -3.74 3.91 10.81
CA ILE A 77 -2.31 4.18 10.83
C ILE A 77 -1.96 5.10 9.67
N LYS A 78 -1.11 6.08 9.92
CA LYS A 78 -0.59 7.01 8.92
C LYS A 78 0.92 7.12 9.04
N LEU A 79 1.62 6.81 7.96
CA LEU A 79 3.03 7.13 7.75
C LEU A 79 3.11 8.23 6.69
N SER A 80 3.66 9.39 7.03
CA SER A 80 3.65 10.55 6.14
C SER A 80 4.92 11.38 6.20
N THR A 81 5.34 11.90 5.05
CA THR A 81 6.23 13.06 4.92
C THR A 81 5.48 14.20 4.23
N GLU A 82 5.98 15.44 4.32
CA GLU A 82 5.44 16.58 3.56
C GLU A 82 5.99 16.63 2.12
N TYR A 83 7.15 16.02 1.87
CA TYR A 83 7.79 16.01 0.54
C TYR A 83 6.91 15.29 -0.51
N GLY A 84 6.92 15.80 -1.74
CA GLY A 84 6.12 15.26 -2.85
C GLY A 84 4.62 15.41 -2.62
N GLY A 85 4.18 16.59 -2.18
CA GLY A 85 2.75 16.90 -1.98
C GLY A 85 2.08 16.09 -0.89
N LYS A 86 2.82 15.78 0.18
CA LYS A 86 2.50 14.79 1.22
C LYS A 86 2.43 13.36 0.69
N SER A 87 3.61 12.75 0.55
CA SER A 87 3.75 11.32 0.27
C SER A 87 3.41 10.48 1.51
N GLN A 88 2.45 9.56 1.39
CA GLN A 88 1.84 8.88 2.55
C GLN A 88 1.43 7.44 2.27
N LEU A 89 1.54 6.61 3.31
CA LEU A 89 0.81 5.35 3.46
C LEU A 89 -0.22 5.52 4.57
N ASN A 90 -1.50 5.30 4.24
CA ASN A 90 -2.61 5.36 5.18
C ASN A 90 -3.33 4.00 5.22
N LEU A 91 -3.65 3.48 6.40
CA LEU A 91 -4.31 2.19 6.63
C LEU A 91 -5.52 2.37 7.58
N GLY A 92 -6.62 1.67 7.33
CA GLY A 92 -7.80 1.64 8.20
C GLY A 92 -8.86 2.68 7.85
N HIS A 93 -9.31 3.46 8.84
CA HIS A 93 -10.29 4.54 8.69
C HIS A 93 -9.60 5.86 8.28
N LEU A 94 -9.54 6.11 6.98
CA LEU A 94 -8.80 7.22 6.41
C LEU A 94 -9.56 8.54 6.66
N VAL A 95 -8.95 9.47 7.39
CA VAL A 95 -9.52 10.80 7.68
C VAL A 95 -8.78 11.93 6.96
N ASP A 96 -9.43 13.07 6.80
CA ASP A 96 -8.83 14.29 6.24
C ASP A 96 -7.99 15.07 7.29
N SER A 97 -7.64 16.33 6.96
CA SER A 97 -6.86 17.19 7.84
C SER A 97 -7.68 18.19 8.64
N GLN A 98 -9.02 18.14 8.58
CA GLN A 98 -9.87 19.04 9.34
C GLN A 98 -9.63 18.87 10.85
N ARG A 99 -9.77 19.98 11.58
CA ARG A 99 -9.57 20.04 13.02
C ARG A 99 -10.69 20.85 13.67
N PRO A 100 -11.12 20.50 14.89
CA PRO A 100 -10.61 19.38 15.71
C PRO A 100 -11.15 18.01 15.28
N HIS A 101 -12.25 17.98 14.51
CA HIS A 101 -12.93 16.76 14.07
C HIS A 101 -12.66 16.51 12.60
N PRO A 102 -11.81 15.52 12.26
CA PRO A 102 -11.53 15.21 10.86
C PRO A 102 -12.65 14.34 10.28
N ASP A 103 -12.98 14.59 9.02
CA ASP A 103 -13.99 13.80 8.30
C ASP A 103 -13.36 12.56 7.67
N LYS A 104 -14.17 11.52 7.52
CA LYS A 104 -13.79 10.31 6.80
C LYS A 104 -13.63 10.63 5.32
N ARG A 105 -12.47 10.31 4.76
CA ARG A 105 -12.19 10.43 3.31
C ARG A 105 -12.11 9.07 2.59
N GLY A 106 -12.00 7.96 3.32
CA GLY A 106 -11.91 6.62 2.72
C GLY A 106 -11.78 5.50 3.74
N GLU A 107 -11.67 4.27 3.24
CA GLU A 107 -11.39 3.04 4.02
C GLU A 107 -10.44 2.13 3.27
N GLY A 108 -9.71 1.30 4.01
CA GLY A 108 -8.78 0.32 3.44
C GLY A 108 -7.34 0.81 3.54
N PHE A 109 -6.61 0.79 2.42
CA PHE A 109 -5.27 1.36 2.36
C PHE A 109 -5.17 2.39 1.22
N GLU A 110 -4.32 3.38 1.40
CA GLU A 110 -3.96 4.34 0.36
C GLU A 110 -2.45 4.56 0.41
N LEU A 111 -1.80 4.36 -0.73
CA LEU A 111 -0.46 4.85 -1.01
C LEU A 111 -0.60 6.02 -1.97
N ARG A 112 -0.25 7.24 -1.53
CA ARG A 112 -0.34 8.45 -2.37
C ARG A 112 0.93 9.29 -2.34
N THR A 113 1.15 10.02 -3.42
CA THR A 113 2.15 11.09 -3.58
C THR A 113 1.72 11.97 -4.74
N ASP A 114 2.15 13.24 -4.76
CA ASP A 114 1.99 14.11 -5.93
C ASP A 114 3.16 13.92 -6.92
N ASP A 115 4.22 13.23 -6.50
CA ASP A 115 5.36 12.86 -7.34
C ASP A 115 5.13 11.49 -8.02
N TRP A 116 6.19 10.84 -8.49
CA TRP A 116 6.11 9.52 -9.11
C TRP A 116 5.86 8.39 -8.09
N GLY A 117 4.93 7.49 -8.43
CA GLY A 117 4.78 6.20 -7.77
C GLY A 117 5.45 5.08 -8.56
N ALA A 118 6.18 4.18 -7.88
CA ALA A 118 6.74 2.98 -8.49
C ALA A 118 6.57 1.77 -7.57
N ILE A 119 5.99 0.68 -8.10
CA ILE A 119 5.92 -0.63 -7.43
C ILE A 119 6.82 -1.58 -8.21
N ARG A 120 7.87 -2.09 -7.57
CA ARG A 120 8.85 -3.00 -8.20
C ARG A 120 8.97 -4.28 -7.39
N ALA A 121 8.60 -5.40 -7.99
CA ALA A 121 8.65 -6.71 -7.35
C ALA A 121 9.36 -7.72 -8.26
N GLY A 122 10.60 -8.08 -7.91
CA GLY A 122 11.47 -8.90 -8.77
C GLY A 122 11.00 -10.35 -8.99
N LYS A 123 10.12 -10.86 -8.13
CA LYS A 123 9.50 -12.19 -8.27
C LYS A 123 8.11 -12.16 -8.90
N GLY A 124 7.62 -10.97 -9.29
CA GLY A 124 6.27 -10.75 -9.79
C GLY A 124 5.42 -9.90 -8.86
N LEU A 125 4.35 -9.32 -9.41
CA LEU A 125 3.39 -8.47 -8.71
C LEU A 125 2.00 -9.07 -8.89
N PHE A 126 1.32 -9.38 -7.78
CA PHE A 126 -0.08 -9.83 -7.79
C PHE A 126 -0.96 -8.70 -7.23
N ILE A 127 -1.84 -8.17 -8.08
CA ILE A 127 -2.86 -7.18 -7.72
C ILE A 127 -4.20 -7.87 -7.90
N SER A 128 -4.98 -7.94 -6.82
CA SER A 128 -6.28 -8.60 -6.82
C SER A 128 -7.31 -7.79 -6.04
N ALA A 129 -8.56 -7.89 -6.48
CA ALA A 129 -9.75 -7.42 -5.77
C ALA A 129 -10.54 -8.59 -5.13
N ASP A 130 -9.97 -9.80 -5.14
CA ASP A 130 -10.55 -10.98 -4.51
C ASP A 130 -10.45 -10.84 -2.99
N LYS A 131 -11.60 -10.96 -2.31
CA LYS A 131 -11.65 -10.84 -0.86
C LYS A 131 -10.97 -12.03 -0.18
N GLN A 132 -9.94 -11.75 0.61
CA GLN A 132 -9.34 -12.70 1.54
C GLN A 132 -9.64 -12.25 2.98
N ALA A 133 -10.64 -12.88 3.61
CA ALA A 133 -11.09 -12.48 4.94
C ALA A 133 -9.98 -12.65 5.98
N ASN A 134 -9.76 -11.61 6.79
CA ASN A 134 -8.82 -11.58 7.92
C ASN A 134 -7.40 -12.06 7.58
N ALA A 135 -6.96 -11.88 6.33
CA ALA A 135 -5.68 -12.40 5.84
C ALA A 135 -5.47 -13.91 6.16
N GLY A 136 -6.54 -14.71 6.15
CA GLY A 136 -6.53 -16.10 6.64
C GLY A 136 -5.86 -17.14 5.72
N GLY A 137 -5.21 -16.73 4.64
CA GLY A 137 -4.49 -17.64 3.74
C GLY A 137 -3.20 -16.99 3.23
N ASP A 138 -2.57 -17.61 2.24
CA ASP A 138 -1.31 -17.11 1.69
C ASP A 138 -1.47 -15.74 1.02
N VAL A 139 -0.42 -14.91 1.12
CA VAL A 139 -0.36 -13.57 0.51
C VAL A 139 -0.55 -13.63 -1.03
N LEU A 140 -0.17 -14.75 -1.65
CA LEU A 140 -0.29 -15.00 -3.09
C LEU A 140 -1.38 -16.03 -3.42
N ALA A 141 -2.36 -16.24 -2.53
CA ALA A 141 -3.50 -17.09 -2.82
C ALA A 141 -4.28 -16.53 -4.03
N MET A 142 -4.23 -17.23 -5.16
CA MET A 142 -4.69 -16.73 -6.46
C MET A 142 -5.60 -17.72 -7.19
N GLN A 143 -6.29 -18.60 -6.45
CA GLN A 143 -7.12 -19.66 -7.03
C GLN A 143 -8.20 -19.13 -7.98
N ALA A 144 -8.84 -18.00 -7.64
CA ALA A 144 -9.81 -17.34 -8.50
C ALA A 144 -9.17 -16.87 -9.82
N ALA A 145 -8.03 -16.17 -9.75
CA ALA A 145 -7.28 -15.73 -10.92
C ALA A 145 -6.80 -16.90 -11.79
N ILE A 146 -6.28 -17.98 -11.18
CA ILE A 146 -5.88 -19.21 -11.90
C ILE A 146 -7.06 -19.81 -12.64
N SER A 147 -8.23 -19.93 -11.99
CA SER A 147 -9.44 -20.47 -12.63
C SER A 147 -9.88 -19.62 -13.82
N GLN A 148 -9.79 -18.29 -13.72
CA GLN A 148 -10.13 -17.39 -14.84
C GLN A 148 -9.14 -17.56 -16.00
N LEU A 149 -7.85 -17.69 -15.72
CA LEU A 149 -6.82 -17.95 -16.74
C LEU A 149 -7.05 -19.30 -17.45
N GLN A 150 -7.39 -20.34 -16.69
CA GLN A 150 -7.70 -21.66 -17.26
C GLN A 150 -8.94 -21.64 -18.16
N GLN A 151 -9.99 -20.92 -17.76
CA GLN A 151 -11.20 -20.74 -18.57
C GLN A 151 -10.90 -19.95 -19.86
N ALA A 152 -10.12 -18.88 -19.77
CA ALA A 152 -9.69 -18.11 -20.93
C ALA A 152 -8.85 -18.94 -21.92
N GLN A 153 -7.97 -19.80 -21.39
CA GLN A 153 -7.20 -20.74 -22.21
C GLN A 153 -8.12 -21.72 -22.95
N ALA A 154 -9.05 -22.38 -22.23
CA ALA A 154 -9.98 -23.33 -22.84
C ALA A 154 -10.86 -22.69 -23.92
N LEU A 155 -11.33 -21.45 -23.69
CA LEU A 155 -12.07 -20.68 -24.69
C LEU A 155 -11.23 -20.39 -25.93
N THR A 156 -9.97 -20.02 -25.74
CA THR A 156 -9.04 -19.74 -26.85
C THR A 156 -8.79 -21.00 -27.69
N GLU A 157 -8.64 -22.15 -27.04
CA GLU A 157 -8.47 -23.45 -27.71
C GLU A 157 -9.72 -23.84 -28.52
N ALA A 158 -10.92 -23.64 -27.96
CA ALA A 158 -12.18 -23.88 -28.66
C ALA A 158 -12.36 -22.97 -29.88
N LEU A 159 -12.06 -21.68 -29.74
CA LEU A 159 -12.11 -20.71 -30.84
C LEU A 159 -11.12 -21.05 -31.96
N ARG A 160 -9.91 -21.52 -31.61
CA ARG A 160 -8.94 -22.00 -32.58
C ARG A 160 -9.50 -23.19 -33.38
N GLY A 161 -10.07 -24.18 -32.70
CA GLY A 161 -10.67 -25.35 -33.38
C GLY A 161 -11.80 -24.96 -34.33
N ALA A 162 -12.70 -24.06 -33.91
CA ALA A 162 -13.78 -23.56 -34.76
C ALA A 162 -13.24 -22.82 -36.01
N ALA A 163 -12.18 -22.02 -35.86
CA ALA A 163 -11.56 -21.32 -36.98
C ALA A 163 -10.85 -22.26 -37.97
N GLU A 164 -10.24 -23.34 -37.49
CA GLU A 164 -9.64 -24.38 -38.33
C GLU A 164 -10.71 -25.12 -39.15
N THR A 165 -11.81 -25.52 -38.52
CA THR A 165 -12.95 -26.12 -39.21
C THR A 165 -13.52 -25.18 -40.27
N ALA A 166 -13.74 -23.90 -39.93
CA ALA A 166 -14.26 -22.92 -40.88
C ALA A 166 -13.33 -22.70 -42.09
N LYS A 167 -12.00 -22.81 -41.90
CA LYS A 167 -11.04 -22.75 -43.02
C LYS A 167 -11.09 -24.00 -43.90
N ALA A 168 -11.20 -25.18 -43.30
CA ALA A 168 -11.34 -26.43 -44.03
C ALA A 168 -12.62 -26.43 -44.87
N GLU A 169 -13.75 -26.04 -44.28
CA GLU A 169 -15.03 -25.91 -44.99
C GLU A 169 -14.96 -24.91 -46.16
N LEU A 170 -14.25 -23.78 -45.97
CA LEU A 170 -14.05 -22.81 -47.05
C LEU A 170 -13.23 -23.39 -48.20
N ALA A 171 -12.18 -24.17 -47.91
CA ALA A 171 -11.35 -24.82 -48.92
C ALA A 171 -12.16 -25.87 -49.71
N ASP A 172 -12.97 -26.68 -49.01
CA ASP A 172 -13.85 -27.68 -49.62
C ASP A 172 -14.90 -27.01 -50.54
N LEU A 173 -15.52 -25.92 -50.10
CA LEU A 173 -16.46 -25.15 -50.94
C LEU A 173 -15.80 -24.58 -52.20
N GLN A 174 -14.55 -24.13 -52.12
CA GLN A 174 -13.80 -23.66 -53.29
C GLN A 174 -13.50 -24.80 -54.28
N GLN A 175 -13.11 -25.97 -53.78
CA GLN A 175 -12.91 -27.16 -54.62
C GLN A 175 -14.22 -27.58 -55.30
N GLN A 176 -15.33 -27.63 -54.56
CA GLN A 176 -16.64 -28.02 -55.10
C GLN A 176 -17.12 -27.03 -56.16
N LYS A 177 -16.92 -25.73 -55.96
CA LYS A 177 -17.22 -24.70 -56.96
C LYS A 177 -16.41 -24.89 -58.24
N THR A 178 -15.13 -25.23 -58.13
CA THR A 178 -14.24 -25.48 -59.27
C THR A 178 -14.68 -26.73 -60.04
N LEU A 179 -14.98 -27.82 -59.34
CA LEU A 179 -15.47 -29.05 -59.95
C LEU A 179 -16.79 -28.83 -60.70
N LEU A 180 -17.73 -28.09 -60.09
CA LEU A 180 -19.01 -27.72 -60.73
C LEU A 180 -18.82 -26.85 -61.97
N SER A 181 -17.88 -25.89 -61.96
CA SER A 181 -17.61 -25.08 -63.16
C SER A 181 -17.02 -25.91 -64.28
N ASP A 182 -16.10 -26.82 -63.96
CA ASP A 182 -15.41 -27.64 -64.96
C ASP A 182 -16.39 -28.64 -65.60
N THR A 183 -17.19 -29.34 -64.81
CA THR A 183 -18.22 -30.27 -65.32
C THR A 183 -19.29 -29.59 -66.18
N LEU A 184 -19.72 -28.37 -65.82
CA LEU A 184 -20.63 -27.59 -66.66
C LEU A 184 -19.99 -27.15 -67.98
N THR A 185 -18.66 -26.99 -68.01
CA THR A 185 -17.93 -26.61 -69.23
C THR A 185 -17.78 -27.79 -70.19
N GLU A 186 -17.63 -29.02 -69.68
CA GLU A 186 -17.56 -30.26 -70.48
C GLU A 186 -18.89 -30.70 -71.10
N LEU A 187 -20.02 -30.17 -70.61
CA LEU A 187 -21.38 -30.46 -71.12
C LEU A 187 -21.80 -29.59 -72.32
N ARG A 188 -20.93 -28.73 -72.84
CA ARG A 188 -21.14 -27.90 -74.04
C ARG A 188 -20.44 -28.47 -75.25
#